data_AF-A0A3D5RMG8-F1
#
_entry.id   AF-A0A3D5RMG8-F1
#
_cell.length_a   1.000
_cell.length_b   1.000
_cell.length_c   1.000
_cell.angle_alpha   90.00
_cell.angle_beta   90.00
_cell.angle_gamma   90.00
#
_symmetry.space_group_name_H-M   'P 1'
#
loop_
_entity.id
_entity.type
_entity.pdbx_description
1 polymer ?
#
loop_
_entity_poly.entity_id
_entity_poly.type
_entity_poly.pdbx_seq_one_letter_code
_entity_poly.pdbx_strand_id
1 'polypeptide(L)'
;YVDLLDANVDVQSILEAAYKDEHFVTVLGAGVVPETRNVKSSNFCQIAAQKAVGGKLVVTSVIDNLIKGAAGQAIQNMNIMFDIDEGLGLEQIGLLP
;
A
#
# COMPACT_ATOMS: atom_id res chain seq x y z
N TYR A 1 2.71 14.01 -5.58
CA TYR A 1 3.15 14.86 -4.44
C TYR A 1 2.09 15.92 -4.19
N VAL A 2 2.03 16.45 -2.98
CA VAL A 2 1.07 17.50 -2.57
C VAL A 2 1.79 18.54 -1.70
N ASP A 3 1.24 19.75 -1.61
CA ASP A 3 1.72 20.76 -0.66
C ASP A 3 1.08 20.53 0.71
N LEU A 4 1.89 20.53 1.77
CA LEU A 4 1.38 20.43 3.14
C LEU A 4 0.85 21.79 3.59
N LEU A 5 -0.39 21.80 4.07
CA LEU A 5 -0.99 22.98 4.71
C LEU A 5 -0.34 23.28 6.07
N ASP A 6 0.10 22.23 6.78
CA ASP A 6 0.89 22.31 8.00
C ASP A 6 2.10 21.38 7.89
N ALA A 7 3.31 21.95 8.00
CA ALA A 7 4.55 21.20 7.91
C ALA A 7 4.79 20.29 9.15
N ASN A 8 4.15 20.58 10.28
CA ASN A 8 4.32 19.83 11.52
C ASN A 8 3.42 18.61 11.62
N VAL A 9 2.47 18.44 10.69
CA VAL A 9 1.54 17.30 10.71
C VAL A 9 2.30 15.97 10.70
N ASP A 10 1.90 15.05 11.57
CA ASP A 10 2.45 13.70 11.63
C ASP A 10 1.79 12.80 10.58
N VAL A 11 2.29 12.89 9.35
CA VAL A 11 1.78 12.12 8.21
C VAL A 11 1.93 10.61 8.42
N GLN A 12 3.01 10.18 9.08
CA GLN A 12 3.28 8.76 9.28
C GLN A 12 2.17 8.13 10.13
N SER A 13 1.91 8.71 11.30
CA SER A 13 0.86 8.22 12.21
C SER A 13 -0.52 8.25 11.57
N ILE A 14 -0.81 9.26 10.73
CA ILE A 14 -2.09 9.34 10.01
C ILE A 14 -2.24 8.18 9.01
N LEU A 15 -1.21 7.90 8.21
CA LEU A 15 -1.26 6.80 7.25
C LEU A 15 -1.31 5.44 7.95
N GLU A 16 -0.49 5.22 8.97
CA GLU A 16 -0.51 4.00 9.77
C GLU A 16 -1.89 3.77 10.40
N ALA A 17 -2.51 4.81 10.96
CA ALA A 17 -3.85 4.72 11.53
C ALA A 17 -4.92 4.44 10.46
N ALA A 18 -4.79 5.01 9.26
CA ALA A 18 -5.73 4.82 8.16
C ALA A 18 -5.71 3.39 7.61
N TYR A 19 -4.54 2.74 7.56
CA TYR A 19 -4.35 1.40 7.00
C TYR A 19 -4.11 0.32 8.05
N LYS A 20 -4.30 0.60 9.35
CA LYS A 20 -3.98 -0.33 10.45
C LYS A 20 -4.71 -1.68 10.36
N ASP A 21 -5.93 -1.67 9.81
CA ASP A 21 -6.81 -2.84 9.71
C ASP A 21 -6.85 -3.39 8.26
N GLU A 22 -6.04 -2.84 7.36
CA GLU A 22 -6.03 -3.18 5.94
C GLU A 22 -5.00 -4.28 5.65
N HIS A 23 -5.47 -5.52 5.55
CA HIS A 23 -4.63 -6.71 5.41
C HIS A 23 -3.62 -6.64 4.24
N PHE A 24 -4.05 -6.09 3.10
CA PHE A 24 -3.22 -6.02 1.89
C PHE A 24 -2.40 -4.73 1.78
N VAL A 25 -2.44 -3.83 2.76
CA VAL A 25 -1.72 -2.56 2.71
C VAL A 25 -0.70 -2.47 3.84
N THR A 26 0.55 -2.23 3.49
CA THR A 26 1.61 -1.98 4.46
C THR A 26 2.11 -0.55 4.33
N VAL A 27 1.95 0.23 5.39
CA VAL A 27 2.62 1.52 5.52
C VAL A 27 4.04 1.26 6.01
N LEU A 28 5.01 1.58 5.17
CA LEU A 28 6.42 1.40 5.51
C LEU A 28 6.87 2.48 6.50
N GLY A 29 7.82 2.11 7.36
CA GLY A 29 8.40 3.02 8.33
C GLY A 29 9.10 4.22 7.69
N ALA A 30 9.23 5.29 8.46
CA ALA A 30 9.88 6.52 8.01
C ALA A 30 11.30 6.25 7.47
N GLY A 31 11.60 6.79 6.29
CA GLY A 31 12.90 6.62 5.62
C GLY A 31 13.02 5.37 4.75
N VAL A 32 12.07 4.44 4.81
CA VAL A 32 12.02 3.28 3.91
C VAL A 32 11.36 3.67 2.59
N VAL A 33 11.93 3.21 1.48
CA VAL A 33 11.37 3.43 0.13
C VAL A 33 10.82 2.10 -0.39
N PRO A 34 9.57 2.08 -0.89
CA PRO A 34 8.99 0.86 -1.43
C PRO A 34 9.63 0.51 -2.78
N GLU A 35 9.76 -0.79 -3.05
CA GLU A 35 10.27 -1.30 -4.33
C GLU A 35 9.24 -2.23 -4.97
N THR A 36 9.03 -2.09 -6.28
CA THR A 36 8.05 -2.91 -7.02
C THR A 36 8.35 -4.40 -6.95
N ARG A 37 9.62 -4.79 -6.79
CA ARG A 37 10.02 -6.19 -6.64
C ARG A 37 9.43 -6.86 -5.37
N ASN A 38 9.18 -6.09 -4.31
CA ASN A 38 8.70 -6.61 -3.04
C ASN A 38 7.23 -7.06 -3.12
N VAL A 39 6.48 -6.54 -4.09
CA VAL A 39 5.05 -6.80 -4.30
C VAL A 39 4.78 -7.58 -5.58
N LYS A 40 5.82 -7.98 -6.31
CA LYS A 40 5.68 -8.69 -7.58
C LYS A 40 4.91 -10.01 -7.37
N SER A 41 3.91 -10.25 -8.21
CA SER A 41 3.03 -11.42 -8.15
C SER A 41 2.27 -11.55 -6.82
N SER A 42 2.10 -10.47 -6.06
CA SER A 42 1.33 -10.47 -4.81
C SER A 42 0.17 -9.49 -4.86
N ASN A 43 -0.80 -9.69 -3.96
CA ASN A 43 -1.93 -8.77 -3.79
C ASN A 43 -1.62 -7.61 -2.82
N PHE A 44 -0.37 -7.48 -2.37
CA PHE A 44 0.03 -6.46 -1.40
C PHE A 44 0.34 -5.11 -2.06
N CYS A 45 0.08 -4.04 -1.31
CA CYS A 45 0.46 -2.67 -1.60
C CYS A 45 1.41 -2.18 -0.51
N GLN A 46 2.55 -1.60 -0.88
CA GLN A 46 3.41 -0.90 0.08
C GLN A 46 3.33 0.60 -0.17
N ILE A 47 3.11 1.37 0.90
CA ILE A 47 3.00 2.83 0.87
C ILE A 47 4.11 3.42 1.74
N ALA A 48 4.81 4.44 1.24
CA ALA A 48 5.69 5.27 2.05
C ALA A 48 5.40 6.75 1.82
N ALA A 49 5.64 7.55 2.84
CA ALA A 49 5.47 8.99 2.80
C ALA A 49 6.76 9.70 3.22
N GLN A 50 7.15 10.71 2.47
CA GLN A 50 8.36 11.48 2.68
C GLN A 50 8.08 12.97 2.54
N LYS A 51 8.41 13.74 3.57
CA LYS A 51 8.40 15.21 3.49
C LYS A 51 9.62 15.65 2.68
N ALA A 52 9.38 16.37 1.59
CA ALA A 52 10.39 16.95 0.73
C ALA A 52 10.61 18.44 1.02
N VAL A 53 11.72 18.97 0.50
CA VAL A 53 12.05 20.39 0.62
C VAL A 53 10.92 21.26 0.04
N GLY A 54 10.65 22.38 0.71
CA GLY A 54 9.61 23.32 0.28
C GLY A 54 8.20 22.97 0.76
N GLY A 55 8.07 22.20 1.84
CA GLY A 55 6.76 21.88 2.43
C GLY A 55 5.95 20.88 1.63
N LYS A 56 6.58 20.08 0.76
CA LYS A 56 5.91 19.09 -0.06
C LYS A 56 5.85 17.74 0.64
N LEU A 57 4.79 16.99 0.41
CA LEU A 57 4.68 15.58 0.74
C LEU A 57 4.72 14.74 -0.53
N VAL A 58 5.65 13.80 -0.57
CA VAL A 58 5.72 12.75 -1.59
C VAL A 58 5.17 11.47 -0.96
N VAL A 59 4.11 10.93 -1.55
CA VAL A 59 3.59 9.61 -1.22
C VAL A 59 3.91 8.70 -2.39
N THR A 60 4.53 7.56 -2.10
CA THR A 60 4.88 6.53 -3.07
C THR A 60 4.16 5.24 -2.69
N SER A 61 3.41 4.69 -3.63
CA SER A 61 2.78 3.38 -3.49
C SER A 61 3.30 2.43 -4.56
N VAL A 62 3.57 1.18 -4.20
CA VAL A 62 3.92 0.12 -5.16
C VAL A 62 2.94 -1.03 -5.04
N ILE A 63 2.54 -1.55 -6.20
CA ILE A 63 1.68 -2.71 -6.37
C ILE A 63 2.19 -3.53 -7.56
N ASP A 64 1.84 -4.80 -7.63
CA ASP A 64 1.80 -5.51 -8.91
C ASP A 64 0.56 -5.06 -9.69
N ASN A 65 0.78 -4.56 -10.91
CA ASN A 65 -0.29 -3.99 -11.72
C ASN A 65 -1.25 -5.04 -12.31
N LEU A 66 -0.84 -6.31 -12.39
CA LEU A 66 -1.68 -7.41 -12.88
C LEU A 66 -2.39 -8.14 -11.73
N ILE A 67 -1.80 -8.18 -10.54
CA ILE A 67 -2.44 -8.74 -9.34
C ILE A 67 -3.27 -7.67 -8.65
N LYS A 68 -2.68 -6.92 -7.70
CA LYS A 68 -3.41 -5.89 -6.94
C LYS A 68 -3.98 -4.77 -7.81
N GLY A 69 -3.37 -4.51 -8.96
CA GLY A 69 -3.88 -3.54 -9.94
C GLY A 69 -5.00 -4.04 -10.86
N ALA A 70 -5.26 -5.36 -10.91
CA ALA A 70 -6.27 -5.94 -11.79
C ALA A 70 -6.89 -7.24 -11.23
N ALA A 71 -6.33 -8.41 -11.56
CA ALA A 71 -6.98 -9.70 -11.33
C ALA A 71 -7.10 -10.06 -9.84
N GLY A 72 -6.08 -9.74 -9.04
CA GLY A 72 -6.11 -9.92 -7.58
C GLY A 72 -7.21 -9.07 -6.93
N GLN A 73 -7.35 -7.81 -7.35
CA GLN A 73 -8.44 -6.95 -6.88
C GLN A 73 -9.82 -7.47 -7.31
N ALA A 74 -9.94 -8.05 -8.51
CA ALA A 74 -11.19 -8.67 -8.96
C ALA A 74 -11.58 -9.87 -8.10
N ILE A 75 -10.61 -10.72 -7.73
CA ILE A 75 -10.84 -11.84 -6.80
C ILE A 75 -11.18 -11.32 -5.40
N GLN A 76 -10.48 -10.30 -4.91
CA GLN A 76 -10.76 -9.69 -3.60
C GLN A 76 -12.19 -9.15 -3.53
N ASN A 77 -12.63 -8.43 -4.57
CA ASN A 77 -14.02 -7.95 -4.69
C ASN A 77 -15.01 -9.12 -4.76
N MET A 78 -14.70 -10.16 -5.53
CA MET A 78 -15.52 -11.36 -5.61
C MET A 78 -15.67 -12.03 -4.25
N ASN A 79 -14.58 -12.19 -3.49
CA ASN A 79 -14.63 -12.77 -2.14
C ASN A 79 -15.62 -11.99 -1.26
N ILE A 80 -15.52 -10.66 -1.23
CA ILE A 80 -16.45 -9.78 -0.51
C ILE A 80 -17.89 -9.97 -0.98
N MET A 81 -18.13 -10.00 -2.30
CA MET A 81 -19.48 -10.13 -2.88
C MET A 81 -20.18 -11.45 -2.53
N PHE A 82 -19.41 -12.50 -2.24
CA PHE A 82 -19.93 -13.83 -1.93
C PHE A 82 -19.80 -14.19 -0.43
N ASP A 83 -19.54 -13.21 0.44
CA ASP A 83 -19.32 -13.40 1.89
C ASP A 83 -18.21 -14.44 2.20
N ILE A 84 -17.19 -14.48 1.36
CA ILE A 84 -15.99 -15.30 1.53
C ILE A 84 -14.90 -14.43 2.18
N ASP A 85 -13.98 -15.06 2.92
CA ASP A 85 -12.78 -14.39 3.43
C ASP A 85 -12.08 -13.58 2.33
N GLU A 86 -11.90 -12.29 2.57
CA GLU A 86 -11.37 -11.33 1.59
C GLU A 86 -9.97 -11.73 1.10
N GLY A 87 -9.16 -12.32 1.99
CA GLY A 87 -7.80 -12.77 1.70
C GLY A 87 -7.70 -14.11 0.96
N LEU A 88 -8.82 -14.83 0.81
CA LEU A 88 -8.81 -16.18 0.27
C LEU A 88 -8.23 -16.22 -1.15
N GLY A 89 -7.14 -16.99 -1.31
CA GLY A 89 -6.44 -17.16 -2.59
C GLY A 89 -5.47 -16.03 -2.94
N LEU A 90 -5.27 -15.05 -2.05
CA LEU A 90 -4.50 -13.83 -2.31
C LEU A 90 -3.29 -13.62 -1.37
N GLU A 91 -3.01 -14.58 -0.47
CA GLU A 91 -1.93 -14.56 0.52
C GLU A 91 -0.51 -14.81 -0.04
N GLN A 92 -0.36 -14.82 -1.37
CA GLN A 92 0.95 -15.07 -1.99
C GLN A 92 1.90 -13.90 -1.69
N ILE A 93 3.05 -14.19 -1.10
CA ILE A 93 4.10 -13.19 -0.88
C ILE A 93 4.83 -12.88 -2.19
N GLY A 94 5.43 -11.68 -2.26
CA GLY A 94 6.15 -11.23 -3.44
C GLY A 94 7.27 -12.20 -3.83
N LEU A 95 7.32 -12.59 -5.10
CA LEU A 95 8.37 -13.48 -5.61
C LEU A 95 9.66 -12.69 -5.83
N LEU A 96 10.63 -12.93 -4.95
CA LEU A 96 11.99 -12.40 -5.07
C LEU A 96 12.86 -13.36 -5.92
N PRO A 97 13.81 -12.84 -6.73
CA PRO A 97 14.86 -13.65 -7.32
C PRO A 97 15.85 -14.18 -6.28
#